data_AF-A0AAD9Y9A4-F1
#
_entry.id   AF-A0AAD9Y9A4-F1
#
_cell.length_a   1.000
_cell.length_b   1.000
_cell.length_c   1.000
_cell.angle_alpha   90.00
_cell.angle_beta   90.00
_cell.angle_gamma   90.00
#
_symmetry.space_group_name_H-M   'P 1'
#
loop_
_entity.id
_entity.type
_entity.pdbx_description
1 polymer ?
#
loop_
_entity_poly.entity_id
_entity_poly.type
_entity_poly.pdbx_seq_one_letter_code
_entity_poly.pdbx_strand_id
1 'polypeptide(L)'
;MHYHPPGVKMIRPDHSFTFANLASVNFTLLEHTYPTAPDTKMIQDITGNNLEMKKGEQLMSWNKGCYFGKSGQDDVALCWQDMEALQSFCVGIESPERGFFKPIQSHYKTKYNDGTTNSAWAFPSDDPSVGYTYPSTLNYHITVSSIALKDQLHLNITIEDKSAAPRTDEKK
;
A
#
# COMPACT_ATOMS: atom_id res chain seq x y z
N MET A 1 7.11 -24.57 -5.44
CA MET A 1 6.65 -24.25 -4.07
C MET A 1 7.75 -23.45 -3.38
N HIS A 2 7.55 -22.16 -3.21
CA HIS A 2 8.41 -21.33 -2.36
C HIS A 2 7.82 -21.33 -0.96
N TYR A 3 8.60 -21.77 0.02
CA TYR A 3 8.24 -21.73 1.43
C TYR A 3 8.24 -20.26 1.89
N HIS A 4 7.14 -19.80 2.49
CA HIS A 4 7.02 -18.47 3.11
C HIS A 4 6.84 -18.68 4.61
N PRO A 5 7.82 -18.34 5.45
CA PRO A 5 7.65 -18.46 6.89
C PRO A 5 6.58 -17.45 7.36
N PRO A 6 5.54 -17.90 8.08
CA PRO A 6 4.49 -17.00 8.55
C PRO A 6 5.02 -16.07 9.67
N GLY A 7 4.67 -14.79 9.59
CA GLY A 7 4.66 -13.88 10.74
C GLY A 7 6.01 -13.31 11.23
N VAL A 8 7.14 -13.54 10.54
CA VAL A 8 8.43 -12.96 10.96
C VAL A 8 8.68 -11.64 10.24
N LYS A 9 8.60 -10.52 10.99
CA LYS A 9 8.94 -9.17 10.50
C LYS A 9 10.37 -9.15 9.97
N MET A 10 10.56 -8.82 8.69
CA MET A 10 11.89 -8.63 8.13
C MET A 10 12.63 -7.52 8.87
N ILE A 11 13.88 -7.77 9.26
CA ILE A 11 14.62 -6.87 10.16
C ILE A 11 15.08 -5.60 9.44
N ARG A 12 15.26 -5.64 8.10
CA ARG A 12 15.64 -4.49 7.24
C ARG A 12 15.18 -4.71 5.78
N PRO A 13 13.88 -4.56 5.48
CA PRO A 13 13.45 -4.60 4.10
C PRO A 13 13.94 -3.36 3.34
N ASP A 14 14.12 -3.47 2.02
CA ASP A 14 14.24 -2.29 1.16
C ASP A 14 12.86 -1.64 0.96
N HIS A 15 11.82 -2.46 0.86
CA HIS A 15 10.47 -1.99 0.61
C HIS A 15 9.46 -2.67 1.51
N SER A 16 8.44 -1.93 1.94
CA SER A 16 7.34 -2.54 2.70
C SER A 16 6.03 -1.77 2.58
N PHE A 17 4.93 -2.52 2.67
CA PHE A 17 3.60 -2.01 2.99
C PHE A 17 3.17 -2.53 4.36
N THR A 18 2.78 -1.63 5.25
CA THR A 18 2.03 -1.97 6.46
C THR A 18 0.63 -1.42 6.30
N PHE A 19 -0.39 -2.28 6.35
CA PHE A 19 -1.79 -1.88 6.34
C PHE A 19 -2.35 -2.03 7.75
N ALA A 20 -2.92 -0.95 8.28
CA ALA A 20 -3.63 -0.93 9.55
C ALA A 20 -5.09 -0.57 9.30
N ASN A 21 -5.98 -1.55 9.42
CA ASN A 21 -7.41 -1.32 9.34
C ASN A 21 -8.00 -1.07 10.72
N LEU A 22 -8.32 0.19 10.97
CA LEU A 22 -9.00 0.68 12.17
C LEU A 22 -10.50 0.93 11.90
N ALA A 23 -10.95 0.78 10.65
CA ALA A 23 -12.33 0.92 10.28
C ALA A 23 -13.19 -0.25 10.77
N SER A 24 -14.50 -0.04 10.71
CA SER A 24 -15.53 -0.98 11.15
C SER A 24 -15.85 -2.08 10.14
N VAL A 25 -15.23 -2.06 8.96
CA VAL A 25 -15.44 -3.01 7.86
C VAL A 25 -14.18 -3.80 7.53
N ASN A 26 -14.37 -4.96 6.89
CA ASN A 26 -13.29 -5.75 6.30
C ASN A 26 -13.01 -5.29 4.87
N PHE A 27 -11.74 -5.32 4.46
CA PHE A 27 -11.38 -5.13 3.05
C PHE A 27 -10.88 -6.43 2.45
N THR A 28 -11.30 -6.71 1.22
CA THR A 28 -10.84 -7.87 0.44
C THR A 28 -9.74 -7.44 -0.53
N LEU A 29 -8.67 -8.22 -0.62
CA LEU A 29 -7.59 -8.03 -1.59
C LEU A 29 -8.12 -8.43 -2.98
N LEU A 30 -8.29 -7.45 -3.85
CA LEU A 30 -8.82 -7.62 -5.20
C LEU A 30 -7.71 -7.99 -6.19
N GLU A 31 -6.62 -7.22 -6.17
CA GLU A 31 -5.51 -7.35 -7.10
C GLU A 31 -4.20 -7.19 -6.33
N HIS A 32 -3.22 -8.01 -6.68
CA HIS A 32 -1.86 -7.87 -6.18
C HIS A 32 -0.84 -8.22 -7.27
N THR A 33 0.30 -7.56 -7.24
CA THR A 33 1.51 -7.99 -7.96
C THR A 33 2.58 -8.37 -6.95
N TYR A 34 3.42 -9.33 -7.30
CA TYR A 34 4.57 -9.72 -6.49
C TYR A 34 5.86 -9.32 -7.19
N PRO A 35 6.95 -9.05 -6.44
CA PRO A 35 8.27 -8.91 -7.03
C PRO A 35 8.61 -10.17 -7.84
N THR A 36 8.96 -9.99 -9.10
CA THR A 36 9.31 -11.04 -10.05
C THR A 36 10.80 -11.39 -10.03
N ALA A 37 11.66 -10.54 -9.46
CA ALA A 37 13.10 -10.82 -9.29
C ALA A 37 13.70 -10.23 -7.98
N PRO A 38 13.12 -10.50 -6.80
CA PRO A 38 13.65 -10.00 -5.53
C PRO A 38 15.02 -10.61 -5.23
N ASP A 39 15.86 -9.93 -4.44
CA ASP A 39 17.11 -10.53 -3.99
C ASP A 39 16.79 -11.74 -3.10
N THR A 40 17.13 -12.91 -3.63
CA THR A 40 17.03 -14.24 -3.02
C THR A 40 15.95 -14.42 -1.93
N LYS A 41 14.68 -14.49 -2.36
CA LYS A 41 13.57 -15.18 -1.66
C LYS A 41 13.09 -14.61 -0.31
N MET A 42 13.40 -13.37 0.02
CA MET A 42 12.85 -12.72 1.22
C MET A 42 11.64 -11.85 0.84
N ILE A 43 10.48 -12.49 0.68
CA ILE A 43 9.19 -11.81 0.72
C ILE A 43 8.52 -12.26 2.01
N GLN A 44 8.21 -11.32 2.88
CA GLN A 44 7.18 -11.53 3.88
C GLN A 44 5.86 -11.07 3.26
N ASP A 45 4.93 -11.99 3.09
CA ASP A 45 3.68 -11.74 2.38
C ASP A 45 2.52 -11.45 3.34
N ILE A 46 1.53 -10.76 2.80
CA ILE A 46 0.17 -10.70 3.32
C ILE A 46 -0.37 -12.13 3.45
N THR A 47 -0.59 -12.58 4.68
CA THR A 47 -0.95 -13.98 4.96
C THR A 47 -2.42 -14.34 4.69
N GLY A 48 -3.21 -13.43 4.12
CA GLY A 48 -4.61 -13.68 3.80
C GLY A 48 -5.25 -12.58 2.95
N ASN A 49 -6.30 -12.95 2.22
CA ASN A 49 -6.97 -12.04 1.29
C ASN A 49 -7.89 -11.02 1.96
N ASN A 50 -7.95 -11.00 3.29
CA ASN A 50 -8.82 -10.10 4.05
C ASN A 50 -8.01 -9.28 5.04
N LEU A 51 -8.17 -7.96 4.97
CA LEU A 51 -7.71 -7.03 5.97
C LEU A 51 -8.83 -6.84 6.99
N GLU A 52 -8.73 -7.56 8.11
CA GLU A 52 -9.77 -7.64 9.15
C GLU A 52 -10.07 -6.27 9.78
N MET A 53 -11.34 -6.06 10.15
CA MET A 53 -11.81 -4.87 10.85
C MET A 53 -11.19 -4.74 12.25
N LYS A 54 -11.19 -3.52 12.78
CA LYS A 54 -10.84 -3.22 14.19
C LYS A 54 -9.49 -3.80 14.63
N LYS A 55 -8.41 -3.25 14.07
CA LYS A 55 -6.98 -3.59 14.31
C LYS A 55 -6.47 -4.79 13.52
N GLY A 56 -7.03 -5.05 12.34
CA GLY A 56 -6.35 -5.91 11.37
C GLY A 56 -5.08 -5.23 10.88
N GLU A 57 -3.94 -5.88 11.11
CA GLU A 57 -2.66 -5.46 10.56
C GLU A 57 -2.18 -6.50 9.55
N GLN A 58 -1.73 -6.03 8.39
CA GLN A 58 -1.05 -6.87 7.43
C GLN A 58 0.22 -6.19 6.92
N LEU A 59 1.25 -7.01 6.70
CA LEU A 59 2.56 -6.55 6.30
C LEU A 59 3.00 -7.32 5.07
N MET A 60 3.42 -6.58 4.05
CA MET A 60 4.23 -7.11 2.96
C MET A 60 5.59 -6.41 2.96
N SER A 61 6.69 -7.16 2.86
CA SER A 61 8.02 -6.57 2.76
C SER A 61 8.97 -7.40 1.92
N TRP A 62 9.87 -6.75 1.18
CA TRP A 62 10.82 -7.41 0.30
C TRP A 62 12.13 -6.62 0.17
N ASN A 63 13.17 -7.31 -0.30
CA ASN A 63 14.44 -6.70 -0.67
C ASN A 63 14.56 -6.66 -2.20
N LYS A 64 15.12 -5.56 -2.69
CA LYS A 64 15.28 -5.33 -4.12
C LYS A 64 16.38 -6.23 -4.68
N GLY A 65 16.12 -6.89 -5.80
CA GLY A 65 17.12 -7.67 -6.52
C GLY A 65 18.30 -6.84 -7.04
N CYS A 66 19.47 -7.47 -7.13
CA CYS A 66 20.65 -6.88 -7.77
C CYS A 66 20.52 -6.93 -9.32
N TYR A 67 19.81 -5.99 -9.93
CA TYR A 67 19.71 -5.87 -11.40
C TYR A 67 19.94 -4.43 -11.91
N PHE A 68 20.38 -4.33 -13.18
CA PHE A 68 20.66 -3.08 -13.88
C PHE A 68 19.57 -2.82 -14.95
N GLY A 69 19.02 -1.60 -14.99
CA GLY A 69 17.99 -1.18 -15.96
C GLY A 69 16.56 -1.09 -15.41
N LYS A 70 15.62 -0.57 -16.23
CA LYS A 70 14.17 -0.62 -15.96
C LYS A 70 13.70 -2.04 -16.22
N SER A 71 13.17 -2.73 -15.21
CA SER A 71 12.61 -4.05 -15.44
C SER A 71 11.16 -4.18 -14.98
N GLY A 72 10.64 -3.23 -14.19
CA GLY A 72 9.35 -3.38 -13.50
C GLY A 72 9.33 -4.61 -12.60
N GLN A 73 10.49 -5.21 -12.31
CA GLN A 73 10.55 -6.53 -11.70
C GLN A 73 10.23 -6.51 -10.22
N ASP A 74 10.51 -5.41 -9.52
CA ASP A 74 10.17 -5.26 -8.09
C ASP A 74 9.05 -4.24 -7.88
N ASP A 75 8.20 -4.05 -8.90
CA ASP A 75 6.98 -3.26 -8.76
C ASP A 75 5.92 -4.09 -8.06
N VAL A 76 5.43 -3.56 -6.95
CA VAL A 76 4.36 -4.18 -6.17
C VAL A 76 3.19 -3.23 -6.11
N ALA A 77 2.01 -3.71 -6.43
CA ALA A 77 0.75 -3.02 -6.25
C ALA A 77 -0.21 -3.91 -5.48
N LEU A 78 -0.98 -3.32 -4.56
CA LEU A 78 -1.99 -3.99 -3.74
C LEU A 78 -3.27 -3.16 -3.78
N CYS A 79 -4.38 -3.79 -4.16
CA CYS A 79 -5.71 -3.18 -4.24
C CYS A 79 -6.67 -3.85 -3.25
N TRP A 80 -7.24 -3.04 -2.38
CA TRP A 80 -8.19 -3.45 -1.34
C TRP A 80 -9.58 -2.89 -1.64
N GLN A 81 -10.63 -3.68 -1.45
CA GLN A 81 -12.01 -3.29 -1.69
C GLN A 81 -12.90 -3.59 -0.50
N ASP A 82 -13.74 -2.62 -0.13
CA ASP A 82 -14.94 -2.88 0.67
C ASP A 82 -15.99 -3.51 -0.25
N MET A 83 -16.38 -4.75 0.07
CA MET A 83 -17.33 -5.52 -0.74
C MET A 83 -18.78 -5.04 -0.59
N GLU A 84 -19.10 -4.27 0.45
CA GLU A 84 -20.44 -3.69 0.63
C GLU A 84 -20.59 -2.39 -0.16
N ALA A 85 -19.69 -1.41 0.04
CA ALA A 85 -19.74 -0.14 -0.69
C ALA A 85 -19.17 -0.22 -2.12
N LEU A 86 -18.50 -1.32 -2.48
CA LEU A 86 -17.77 -1.50 -3.74
C LEU A 86 -16.69 -0.44 -4.01
N GLN A 87 -16.24 0.25 -2.95
CA GLN A 87 -15.15 1.21 -3.02
C GLN A 87 -13.80 0.53 -2.82
N SER A 88 -12.79 0.95 -3.57
CA SER A 88 -11.45 0.36 -3.49
C SER A 88 -10.36 1.43 -3.39
N PHE A 89 -9.26 1.07 -2.76
CA PHE A 89 -8.02 1.84 -2.79
C PHE A 89 -6.85 0.91 -3.15
N CYS A 90 -5.90 1.44 -3.89
CA CYS A 90 -4.73 0.71 -4.33
C CYS A 90 -3.48 1.53 -4.05
N VAL A 91 -2.47 0.90 -3.48
CA VAL A 91 -1.14 1.48 -3.29
C VAL A 91 -0.12 0.60 -3.99
N GLY A 92 0.85 1.22 -4.64
CA GLY A 92 1.95 0.49 -5.24
C GLY A 92 3.28 1.21 -5.04
N ILE A 93 4.35 0.43 -5.00
CA ILE A 93 5.73 0.90 -5.02
C ILE A 93 6.29 0.55 -6.39
N GLU A 94 6.80 1.57 -7.06
CA GLU A 94 7.59 1.42 -8.28
C GLU A 94 9.07 1.46 -7.91
N SER A 95 9.75 0.37 -8.25
CA SER A 95 11.15 0.20 -7.90
C SER A 95 12.03 1.08 -8.78
N PRO A 96 13.08 1.70 -8.21
CA PRO A 96 13.82 2.72 -8.93
C PRO A 96 14.62 2.14 -10.08
N GLU A 97 14.73 2.90 -11.16
CA GLU A 97 15.62 2.56 -12.26
C GLU A 97 17.07 2.74 -11.82
N ARG A 98 17.92 1.72 -11.99
CA ARG A 98 19.36 1.94 -11.97
C ARG A 98 19.78 2.52 -13.32
N GLY A 99 19.59 3.84 -13.48
CA GLY A 99 20.16 4.61 -14.57
C GLY A 99 21.63 4.97 -14.29
N PHE A 100 22.46 5.00 -15.33
CA PHE A 100 23.91 5.28 -15.22
C PHE A 100 24.24 6.69 -14.69
N PHE A 101 23.26 7.61 -14.56
CA PHE A 101 23.51 9.03 -14.30
C PHE A 101 22.80 9.69 -13.10
N LYS A 102 21.84 9.06 -12.40
CA LYS A 102 21.35 9.52 -11.08
C LYS A 102 20.75 8.34 -10.30
N PRO A 103 20.86 8.30 -8.96
CA PRO A 103 20.02 7.43 -8.15
C PRO A 103 18.57 7.90 -8.31
N ILE A 104 17.75 7.11 -9.01
CA ILE A 104 16.30 7.28 -8.95
C ILE A 104 15.88 6.64 -7.63
N GLN A 105 15.03 7.31 -6.86
CA GLN A 105 14.49 6.75 -5.62
C GLN A 105 13.23 5.94 -5.94
N SER A 106 12.87 4.99 -5.08
CA SER A 106 11.60 4.29 -5.21
C SER A 106 10.46 5.29 -5.03
N HIS A 107 9.43 5.24 -5.86
CA HIS A 107 8.25 6.11 -5.74
C HIS A 107 7.02 5.25 -5.45
N TYR A 108 6.08 5.81 -4.70
CA TYR A 108 4.78 5.16 -4.54
C TYR A 108 3.73 5.83 -5.42
N LYS A 109 2.79 5.01 -5.88
CA LYS A 109 1.64 5.41 -6.69
C LYS A 109 0.37 4.96 -5.99
N THR A 110 -0.71 5.68 -6.25
CA THR A 110 -2.03 5.40 -5.68
C THR A 110 -3.09 5.39 -6.76
N LYS A 111 -4.14 4.62 -6.53
CA LYS A 111 -5.35 4.58 -7.34
C LYS A 111 -6.55 4.33 -6.41
N TYR A 112 -7.73 4.81 -6.75
CA TYR A 112 -8.94 4.51 -6.01
C TYR A 112 -10.16 4.37 -6.90
N ASN A 113 -11.20 3.75 -6.37
CA ASN A 113 -12.56 3.76 -6.88
C ASN A 113 -13.50 4.14 -5.75
N ASP A 114 -14.23 5.24 -5.89
CA ASP A 114 -15.22 5.68 -4.89
C ASP A 114 -16.67 5.29 -5.23
N GLY A 115 -16.85 4.46 -6.27
CA GLY A 115 -18.15 4.05 -6.80
C GLY A 115 -18.67 4.97 -7.90
N THR A 116 -18.11 6.17 -8.03
CA THR A 116 -18.44 7.13 -9.12
C THR A 116 -17.24 7.41 -10.02
N THR A 117 -16.05 7.50 -9.43
CA THR A 117 -14.78 7.79 -10.09
C THR A 117 -13.85 6.62 -9.89
N ASN A 118 -13.36 6.05 -10.99
CA ASN A 118 -12.27 5.07 -11.00
C ASN A 118 -11.01 5.79 -11.49
N SER A 119 -10.11 6.13 -10.57
CA SER A 119 -8.93 6.92 -10.90
C SER A 119 -7.90 6.08 -11.69
N ALA A 120 -7.07 6.75 -12.49
CA ALA A 120 -5.84 6.14 -12.97
C ALA A 120 -4.81 6.04 -11.84
N TRP A 121 -3.75 5.27 -12.06
CA TRP A 121 -2.55 5.32 -11.21
C TRP A 121 -1.90 6.69 -11.32
N ALA A 122 -1.58 7.29 -10.17
CA ALA A 122 -0.88 8.56 -10.10
C ALA A 122 0.17 8.53 -8.99
N PHE A 123 1.24 9.31 -9.16
CA PHE A 123 2.23 9.59 -8.11
C PHE A 123 1.73 10.78 -7.28
N PRO A 124 1.47 10.60 -5.97
CA PRO A 124 0.95 11.68 -5.14
C PRO A 124 1.90 12.86 -4.95
N SER A 125 3.20 12.62 -5.06
CA SER A 125 4.27 13.59 -4.87
C SER A 125 5.51 13.15 -5.65
N ASP A 126 6.30 14.13 -6.10
CA ASP A 126 7.65 13.89 -6.65
C ASP A 126 8.65 13.51 -5.55
N ASP A 127 8.41 13.95 -4.32
CA ASP A 127 9.17 13.54 -3.12
C ASP A 127 8.46 12.34 -2.48
N PRO A 128 9.06 11.12 -2.53
CA PRO A 128 8.44 9.91 -2.02
C PRO A 128 8.31 9.88 -0.49
N SER A 129 8.95 10.80 0.26
CA SER A 129 8.80 10.91 1.71
C SER A 129 7.49 11.63 2.12
N VAL A 130 6.88 12.37 1.19
CA VAL A 130 5.63 13.07 1.45
C VAL A 130 4.48 12.07 1.50
N GLY A 131 3.72 12.08 2.59
CA GLY A 131 2.52 11.27 2.75
C GLY A 131 1.36 11.72 1.87
N TYR A 132 0.33 10.88 1.75
CA TYR A 132 -0.84 11.14 0.92
C TYR A 132 -2.13 10.77 1.66
N THR A 133 -3.18 11.57 1.46
CA THR A 133 -4.52 11.28 1.94
C THR A 133 -5.43 11.08 0.74
N TYR A 134 -6.13 9.94 0.70
CA TYR A 134 -7.08 9.67 -0.36
C TYR A 134 -8.26 10.67 -0.34
N PRO A 135 -8.93 10.88 -1.49
CA PRO A 135 -10.00 11.86 -1.57
C PRO A 135 -11.15 11.60 -0.60
N SER A 136 -11.80 12.69 -0.18
CA SER A 136 -12.95 12.65 0.73
C SER A 136 -14.22 12.05 0.11
N THR A 137 -14.19 11.61 -1.14
CA THR A 137 -15.30 10.89 -1.79
C THR A 137 -15.39 9.42 -1.37
N LEU A 138 -14.28 8.82 -0.92
CA LEU A 138 -14.30 7.49 -0.29
C LEU A 138 -15.02 7.54 1.06
N ASN A 139 -15.60 6.43 1.53
CA ASN A 139 -16.30 6.37 2.81
C ASN A 139 -15.36 6.39 4.03
N TYR A 140 -14.06 6.22 3.79
CA TYR A 140 -13.02 6.05 4.82
C TYR A 140 -12.01 7.20 4.79
N HIS A 141 -11.37 7.44 5.93
CA HIS A 141 -10.17 8.27 6.00
C HIS A 141 -8.96 7.36 5.78
N ILE A 142 -8.41 7.39 4.57
CA ILE A 142 -7.26 6.55 4.19
C ILE A 142 -6.05 7.44 4.02
N THR A 143 -5.00 7.14 4.76
CA THR A 143 -3.74 7.88 4.74
C THR A 143 -2.59 6.95 4.43
N VAL A 144 -1.61 7.44 3.67
CA VAL A 144 -0.34 6.80 3.39
C VAL A 144 0.72 7.69 4.02
N SER A 145 1.38 7.17 5.05
CA SER A 145 2.61 7.75 5.57
C SER A 145 3.80 7.03 4.96
N SER A 146 4.84 7.79 4.63
CA SER A 146 6.01 7.27 3.92
C SER A 146 7.29 7.54 4.70
N ILE A 147 8.14 6.53 4.78
CA ILE A 147 9.52 6.65 5.25
C ILE A 147 10.41 6.25 4.07
N ALA A 148 10.96 7.26 3.40
CA ALA A 148 11.83 7.10 2.25
C ALA A 148 13.29 7.40 2.62
N LEU A 149 14.18 6.47 2.28
CA LEU A 149 15.63 6.65 2.29
C LEU A 149 16.15 6.32 0.88
N LYS A 150 17.43 6.60 0.61
CA LYS A 150 18.04 6.53 -0.73
C LYS A 150 17.56 5.34 -1.59
N ASP A 151 17.62 4.13 -1.04
CA ASP A 151 17.24 2.89 -1.73
C ASP A 151 16.06 2.17 -1.03
N GLN A 152 15.42 2.81 -0.03
CA GLN A 152 14.37 2.19 0.78
C GLN A 152 13.09 3.00 0.76
N LEU A 153 11.94 2.32 0.73
CA LEU A 153 10.64 2.96 0.82
C LEU A 153 9.68 2.11 1.65
N HIS A 154 9.30 2.62 2.81
CA HIS A 154 8.34 1.99 3.70
C HIS A 154 7.07 2.81 3.73
N LEU A 155 5.96 2.18 3.37
CA LEU A 155 4.64 2.78 3.42
C LEU A 155 3.86 2.20 4.59
N ASN A 156 3.24 3.07 5.36
CA ASN A 156 2.26 2.71 6.37
C ASN A 156 0.91 3.33 6.00
N ILE A 157 -0.06 2.47 5.75
CA ILE A 157 -1.38 2.77 5.23
C ILE A 157 -2.38 2.57 6.36
N THR A 158 -3.02 3.65 6.81
CA THR A 158 -4.02 3.61 7.86
C THR A 158 -5.39 3.87 7.26
N ILE A 159 -6.37 3.04 7.64
CA ILE A 159 -7.76 3.12 7.18
C ILE A 159 -8.65 3.30 8.41
N GLU A 160 -9.36 4.41 8.48
CA GLU A 160 -10.26 4.74 9.59
C GLU A 160 -11.67 5.02 9.08
N ASP A 161 -12.67 4.71 9.91
CA ASP A 161 -14.02 5.21 9.66
C ASP A 161 -13.98 6.74 9.68
N LYS A 162 -14.67 7.39 8.74
CA LYS A 162 -14.94 8.81 8.90
C LYS A 162 -15.81 8.97 10.13
N SER A 163 -15.38 9.80 11.08
CA SER A 163 -16.25 10.19 12.19
C SER A 163 -17.56 10.69 11.59
N ALA A 164 -18.66 10.01 11.90
CA ALA A 164 -19.97 10.49 11.51
C ALA A 164 -20.05 11.95 11.97
N ALA A 165 -20.35 12.87 11.04
CA ALA A 165 -20.71 14.22 11.45
C ALA A 165 -21.78 14.08 12.55
N PRO A 166 -21.68 14.81 13.68
CA PRO A 166 -22.68 14.70 14.72
C PRO A 166 -24.05 14.91 14.08
N ARG A 167 -24.94 13.93 14.23
CA ARG A 167 -26.35 14.09 13.86
C ARG A 167 -26.87 15.24 14.69
N THR A 168 -26.91 16.44 14.12
CA THR A 168 -27.72 17.55 14.62
C THR A 168 -29.16 17.15 14.47
N ASP A 169 -29.65 16.32 15.39
CA ASP A 169 -31.07 16.07 15.65
C ASP A 169 -31.15 15.39 17.01
N GLU A 170 -31.00 16.18 18.07
CA GLU A 170 -31.60 15.92 19.38
C GLU A 170 -31.45 17.17 20.27
N LYS A 171 -32.28 18.19 20.02
CA LYS A 171 -32.85 18.97 21.12
C LYS A 171 -34.33 19.23 20.82
N LYS A 172 -35.11 18.48 21.58
CA LYS A 172 -36.53 18.58 21.88
C LYS A 172 -36.92 19.96 22.42
#